data_AF-R6XYU2-F1
#
_entry.id   AF-R6XYU2-F1
#
_cell.length_a   1.000
_cell.length_b   1.000
_cell.length_c   1.000
_cell.angle_alpha   90.00
_cell.angle_beta   90.00
_cell.angle_gamma   90.00
#
_symmetry.space_group_name_H-M   'P 1'
#
loop_
_entity.id
_entity.type
_entity.pdbx_description
1 polymer ?
#
loop_
_entity_poly.entity_id
_entity_poly.type
_entity_poly.pdbx_seq_one_letter_code
_entity_poly.pdbx_strand_id
1 'polypeptide(L)'
;MKKKKDNIIHDIKIYNIIMSNVWKLITFLLIGVLGGFLFEHYSKYKDFNYMLFSIVLFAIIGIIDFFVSIVRDSKRLEKAEKKKNEKELKKDSDEQNEESAE
;
A
#
# COMPACT_ATOMS: atom_id res chain seq x y z
N MET A 1 -8.57 -13.26 27.81
CA MET A 1 -8.51 -13.64 26.37
C MET A 1 -8.51 -12.46 25.39
N LYS A 2 -8.92 -11.23 25.74
CA LYS A 2 -8.94 -10.06 24.82
C LYS A 2 -7.58 -9.76 24.16
N LYS A 3 -6.49 -9.70 24.94
CA LYS A 3 -5.11 -9.46 24.43
C LYS A 3 -4.65 -10.38 23.29
N LYS A 4 -5.12 -11.64 23.24
CA LYS A 4 -4.73 -12.60 22.20
C LYS A 4 -5.47 -12.34 20.88
N LYS A 5 -6.69 -11.80 20.95
CA LYS A 5 -7.52 -11.45 19.80
C LYS A 5 -7.02 -10.18 19.11
N ASP A 6 -6.56 -9.20 19.89
CA ASP A 6 -6.06 -7.92 19.37
C ASP A 6 -4.75 -8.08 18.58
N ASN A 7 -3.84 -8.95 19.04
CA ASN A 7 -2.60 -9.26 18.30
C ASN A 7 -2.89 -9.93 16.95
N ILE A 8 -3.85 -10.85 16.88
CA ILE A 8 -4.21 -11.55 15.62
C ILE A 8 -4.77 -10.55 14.59
N ILE A 9 -5.57 -9.58 15.04
CA ILE A 9 -6.14 -8.56 14.15
C ILE A 9 -5.05 -7.62 13.62
N HIS A 10 -4.05 -7.31 14.45
CA HIS A 10 -2.90 -6.49 14.04
C HIS A 10 -2.04 -7.22 13.00
N ASP A 11 -1.77 -8.52 13.22
CA ASP A 11 -1.00 -9.36 12.29
C ASP A 11 -1.71 -9.53 10.94
N ILE A 12 -3.04 -9.71 10.92
CA ILE A 12 -3.81 -9.79 9.67
C ILE A 12 -3.74 -8.48 8.88
N LYS A 13 -3.78 -7.31 9.56
CA LYS A 13 -3.63 -6.01 8.89
C LYS A 13 -2.24 -5.81 8.30
N ILE A 14 -1.19 -6.16 9.06
CA ILE A 14 0.19 -6.14 8.55
C ILE A 14 0.31 -7.08 7.34
N TYR A 15 -0.25 -8.28 7.43
CA TYR A 15 -0.20 -9.25 6.33
C TYR A 15 -0.89 -8.71 5.09
N ASN A 16 -2.05 -8.07 5.22
CA ASN A 16 -2.78 -7.53 4.08
C ASN A 16 -2.05 -6.34 3.42
N ILE A 17 -1.38 -5.50 4.21
CA ILE A 17 -0.54 -4.39 3.72
C ILE A 17 0.69 -4.94 3.00
N ILE A 18 1.38 -5.92 3.60
CA ILE A 18 2.54 -6.59 2.97
C ILE A 18 2.10 -7.28 1.68
N MET A 19 1.01 -8.04 1.71
CA MET A 19 0.50 -8.77 0.55
C MET A 19 0.14 -7.83 -0.60
N SER A 20 -0.50 -6.69 -0.33
CA SER A 20 -0.82 -5.67 -1.34
C SER A 20 0.45 -5.09 -1.98
N ASN A 21 1.48 -4.84 -1.19
CA ASN A 21 2.75 -4.31 -1.67
C ASN A 21 3.57 -5.36 -2.44
N VAL A 22 3.58 -6.62 -1.98
CA VAL A 22 4.20 -7.74 -2.68
C VAL A 22 3.51 -7.98 -4.03
N TRP A 23 2.18 -7.89 -4.09
CA TRP A 23 1.44 -8.01 -5.34
C TRP A 23 1.78 -6.93 -6.34
N LYS A 24 1.93 -5.67 -5.89
CA LYS A 24 2.42 -4.57 -6.72
C LYS A 24 3.83 -4.82 -7.25
N LEU A 25 4.71 -5.31 -6.38
CA LEU A 25 6.10 -5.59 -6.75
C LEU A 25 6.19 -6.69 -7.81
N ILE A 26 5.38 -7.74 -7.68
CA ILE A 26 5.22 -8.81 -8.69
C ILE A 26 4.67 -8.26 -10.01
N THR A 27 3.68 -7.36 -9.97
CA THR A 27 3.12 -6.77 -11.19
C THR A 27 4.13 -5.89 -11.92
N PHE A 28 4.92 -5.08 -11.21
CA PHE A 28 6.00 -4.31 -11.82
C PHE A 28 7.07 -5.20 -12.45
N LEU A 29 7.38 -6.33 -11.82
CA LEU A 29 8.35 -7.29 -12.34
C LEU A 29 7.83 -7.96 -13.62
N LEU A 30 6.56 -8.36 -13.65
CA LEU A 30 5.89 -8.87 -14.85
C LEU A 30 5.86 -7.85 -16.00
N ILE A 31 5.52 -6.59 -15.70
CA ILE A 31 5.53 -5.51 -16.70
C ILE A 31 6.95 -5.26 -17.22
N GLY A 32 7.96 -5.32 -16.35
CA GLY A 32 9.37 -5.21 -16.74
C GLY A 32 9.82 -6.30 -17.70
N VAL A 33 9.42 -7.56 -17.45
CA VAL A 33 9.72 -8.67 -18.35
C VAL A 33 8.96 -8.53 -19.68
N LEU A 34 7.68 -8.18 -19.64
CA LEU A 34 6.86 -8.02 -20.84
C LEU A 34 7.34 -6.85 -21.70
N GLY A 35 7.68 -5.72 -21.06
CA GLY A 35 8.28 -4.56 -21.71
C GLY A 35 9.63 -4.90 -22.31
N GLY A 36 10.46 -5.67 -21.59
CA GLY A 36 11.76 -6.15 -22.07
C GLY A 36 11.61 -7.00 -23.33
N PHE A 37 10.68 -7.94 -23.32
CA PHE A 37 10.37 -8.78 -24.47
C PHE A 37 9.90 -7.96 -25.69
N LEU A 38 9.03 -6.96 -25.47
CA LEU A 38 8.61 -6.06 -26.53
C LEU A 38 9.77 -5.22 -27.08
N PHE A 39 10.56 -4.60 -26.21
CA PHE A 39 11.69 -3.79 -26.66
C PHE A 39 12.73 -4.62 -27.41
N GLU A 40 12.99 -5.86 -26.99
CA GLU A 40 13.90 -6.77 -27.67
C GLU A 40 13.36 -7.22 -29.03
N HIS A 41 12.05 -7.48 -29.15
CA HIS A 41 11.43 -7.90 -30.40
C HIS A 41 11.32 -6.78 -31.44
N TYR A 42 11.09 -5.53 -31.00
CA TYR A 42 10.91 -4.37 -31.88
C TYR A 42 12.17 -3.52 -32.06
N SER A 43 13.27 -3.83 -31.36
CA SER A 43 14.50 -3.07 -31.52
C SER A 43 15.18 -3.36 -32.86
N LYS A 44 15.49 -2.28 -33.59
CA LYS A 44 16.34 -2.30 -34.79
C LYS A 44 17.82 -2.50 -34.48
N TYR A 45 18.27 -2.16 -33.28
CA TYR A 45 19.66 -2.25 -32.87
C TYR A 45 19.81 -3.42 -31.91
N LYS A 46 20.55 -4.47 -32.29
CA LYS A 46 20.70 -5.67 -31.44
C LYS A 46 21.85 -5.56 -30.44
N ASP A 47 22.67 -4.52 -30.52
CA ASP A 47 23.86 -4.37 -29.68
C ASP A 47 23.54 -3.93 -28.24
N PHE A 48 22.32 -3.48 -27.98
CA PHE A 48 21.85 -3.10 -26.65
C PHE A 48 21.01 -4.20 -26.00
N ASN A 49 21.24 -4.46 -24.71
CA ASN A 49 20.42 -5.38 -23.92
C ASN A 49 19.11 -4.71 -23.49
N TYR A 50 18.13 -4.67 -24.39
CA TYR A 50 16.81 -4.05 -24.17
C TYR A 50 16.01 -4.68 -23.03
N MET A 51 16.18 -5.99 -22.81
CA MET A 51 15.59 -6.69 -21.67
C MET A 51 16.13 -6.15 -20.34
N LEU A 52 17.45 -5.96 -20.23
CA LEU A 52 18.08 -5.38 -19.04
C LEU A 52 17.63 -3.93 -18.84
N PHE A 53 17.61 -3.12 -19.90
CA PHE A 53 17.13 -1.75 -19.85
C PHE A 53 15.69 -1.66 -19.34
N SER A 54 14.81 -2.52 -19.84
CA SER A 54 13.40 -2.52 -19.42
C SER A 54 13.24 -2.95 -17.97
N ILE A 55 13.96 -3.98 -17.53
CA ILE A 55 13.96 -4.41 -16.12
C ILE A 55 14.38 -3.25 -15.21
N VAL A 56 15.47 -2.55 -15.55
CA VAL A 56 15.95 -1.40 -14.75
C VAL A 56 14.92 -0.27 -14.74
N LEU A 57 14.34 0.07 -15.90
CA LEU A 57 13.35 1.14 -16.03
C LEU A 57 12.09 0.86 -15.20
N PHE A 58 11.54 -0.34 -15.31
CA PHE A 58 10.35 -0.73 -14.55
C PHE A 58 10.63 -0.98 -13.06
N ALA A 59 11.85 -1.38 -12.69
CA ALA A 59 12.27 -1.43 -11.29
C ALA A 59 12.26 -0.03 -10.65
N ILE A 60 12.80 0.99 -11.33
CA ILE A 60 12.77 2.38 -10.85
C ILE A 60 11.32 2.88 -10.70
N ILE A 61 10.48 2.65 -11.71
CA ILE A 61 9.06 3.01 -11.65
C ILE A 61 8.36 2.30 -10.48
N GLY A 62 8.60 1.00 -10.30
CA GLY A 62 8.02 0.22 -9.22
C GLY A 62 8.44 0.69 -7.83
N ILE A 63 9.70 1.11 -7.66
CA ILE A 63 10.19 1.70 -6.40
C ILE A 63 9.48 3.04 -6.14
N ILE A 64 9.36 3.91 -7.14
CA ILE A 64 8.66 5.20 -6.99
C ILE A 64 7.19 4.96 -6.61
N ASP A 65 6.50 4.06 -7.29
CA ASP A 65 5.09 3.74 -7.01
C ASP A 65 4.91 3.10 -5.61
N PHE A 66 5.90 2.33 -5.15
CA PHE A 66 5.96 1.80 -3.79
C PHE A 66 6.07 2.93 -2.75
N PHE A 67 6.97 3.90 -2.93
CA PHE A 67 7.08 5.06 -2.04
C PHE A 67 5.81 5.91 -2.05
N VAL A 68 5.23 6.16 -3.23
CA VAL A 68 3.95 6.89 -3.37
C VAL A 68 2.83 6.14 -2.66
N SER A 69 2.79 4.81 -2.77
CA SER A 69 1.82 3.97 -2.06
C SER A 69 1.97 4.09 -0.55
N ILE A 70 3.18 4.01 -0.01
CA ILE A 70 3.44 4.19 1.43
C ILE A 70 2.97 5.58 1.90
N VAL A 71 3.33 6.64 1.18
CA VAL A 71 2.93 8.02 1.53
C VAL A 71 1.41 8.17 1.50
N ARG A 72 0.74 7.57 0.49
CA ARG A 72 -0.71 7.63 0.35
C ARG A 72 -1.43 6.81 1.42
N ASP A 73 -0.90 5.65 1.77
CA ASP A 73 -1.46 4.77 2.79
C ASP A 73 -1.24 5.36 4.19
N SER A 74 -0.09 5.99 4.45
CA SER A 74 0.16 6.78 5.66
C SER A 74 -0.86 7.92 5.81
N LYS A 75 -1.10 8.71 4.75
CA LYS A 75 -2.16 9.75 4.76
C LYS A 75 -3.56 9.18 4.97
N ARG A 76 -3.84 7.97 4.47
CA ARG A 76 -5.14 7.30 4.66
C ARG A 76 -5.32 6.83 6.10
N LEU A 77 -4.26 6.29 6.71
CA LEU A 77 -4.25 5.88 8.11
C LEU A 77 -4.45 7.08 9.04
N GLU A 78 -3.76 8.20 8.80
CA GLU A 78 -3.94 9.43 9.58
C GLU A 78 -5.38 9.96 9.52
N LYS A 79 -6.00 9.94 8.33
CA LYS A 79 -7.42 10.33 8.18
C LYS A 79 -8.38 9.35 8.85
N ALA A 80 -8.05 8.06 8.87
CA ALA A 80 -8.86 7.05 9.54
C ALA A 80 -8.80 7.17 11.06
N GLU A 81 -7.62 7.48 11.62
CA GLU A 81 -7.46 7.76 13.06
C GLU A 81 -8.18 9.02 13.48
N LYS A 82 -8.03 10.14 12.74
CA LYS A 82 -8.75 11.38 13.05
C LYS A 82 -10.27 11.17 13.07
N LYS A 83 -10.82 10.43 12.10
CA LYS A 83 -12.25 10.08 12.08
C LYS A 83 -12.68 9.15 13.21
N LYS A 84 -11.77 8.33 13.74
CA LYS A 84 -12.06 7.42 14.84
C LYS A 84 -12.09 8.18 16.17
N ASN A 85 -11.10 9.05 16.41
CA ASN A 85 -11.05 9.92 17.58
C ASN A 85 -12.23 10.90 17.61
N GLU A 86 -12.63 11.46 16.46
CA GLU A 86 -13.78 12.36 16.37
C GLU A 86 -15.13 11.66 16.67
N LYS A 87 -15.24 10.37 16.33
CA LYS A 87 -16.41 9.54 16.67
C LYS A 87 -16.45 9.14 18.14
N GLU A 88 -15.29 8.88 18.76
CA GLU A 88 -15.22 8.61 20.20
C GLU A 88 -15.53 9.87 21.01
N LEU A 89 -15.01 11.04 20.62
CA LEU A 89 -15.32 12.32 21.27
C LEU A 89 -16.81 12.69 21.23
N LYS A 90 -17.49 12.42 20.10
CA LYS A 90 -18.93 12.64 19.99
C LYS A 90 -19.73 11.70 20.87
N LYS A 91 -19.34 10.43 20.94
CA LYS A 91 -20.00 9.44 21.81
C LYS A 91 -19.89 9.79 23.29
N ASP A 92 -18.70 10.21 23.72
CA ASP A 92 -18.44 10.61 25.10
C ASP A 92 -19.21 11.89 25.48
N SER A 93 -19.35 12.82 24.52
CA SER A 93 -20.15 14.04 24.70
C SER A 93 -21.66 13.77 24.74
N ASP A 94 -22.15 12.80 23.95
CA ASP A 94 -23.56 12.42 23.94
C ASP A 94 -23.92 11.65 25.23
N GLU A 95 -23.04 10.77 25.73
CA GLU A 95 -23.23 10.06 27.01
C GLU A 95 -23.19 11.02 28.22
N GLN A 96 -22.33 12.03 28.23
CA GLN A 96 -22.31 13.06 29.29
C GLN A 96 -23.53 13.99 29.28
N ASN A 97 -24.12 14.24 28.11
CA ASN A 97 -25.33 15.08 28.02
C ASN A 97 -26.60 14.32 28.45
N GLU A 98 -26.66 12.99 28.28
CA GLU A 98 -27.75 12.18 28.82
C GLU A 98 -27.68 12.06 30.35
N GLU A 99 -26.49 11.88 30.93
CA GLU A 99 -26.32 11.76 32.39
C GLU A 99 -26.55 13.09 33.14
N SER A 100 -26.39 14.23 32.48
CA SER A 100 -26.67 15.56 33.07
C SER A 100 -28.14 16.01 32.91
N ALA A 101 -28.97 15.24 32.20
CA ALA A 101 -30.38 15.54 31.94
C ALA A 101 -31.38 14.70 32.75
N GLU A 102 -30.91 13.71 33.53
CA GLU A 102 -31.66 13.00 34.57
C GLU A 102 -31.51 13.67 35.95
#